data_AF-A0A8B7YDJ8-F1
#
_entry.id   AF-A0A8B7YDJ8-F1
#
_cell.length_a   1.000
_cell.length_b   1.000
_cell.length_c   1.000
_cell.angle_alpha   90.00
_cell.angle_beta   90.00
_cell.angle_gamma   90.00
#
_symmetry.space_group_name_H-M   'P 1'
#
loop_
_entity.id
_entity.type
_entity.pdbx_description
1 polymer ?
#
loop_
_entity_poly.entity_id
_entity_poly.type
_entity_poly.pdbx_seq_one_letter_code
_entity_poly.pdbx_strand_id
1 'polypeptide(L)'
;MQNEAGEYVDLYIPRKCSASNRIVAAKDHASVQINVGEVDPTTGLYNGSFKTYAVCGPIRRMGESDDSINRLALADSVLAKNFNQH
;
A
#
# COMPACT_ATOMS: atom_id res chain seq x y z
N MET A 1 0.28 -12.58 -17.71
CA MET A 1 0.78 -13.02 -19.02
C MET A 1 -0.42 -13.43 -19.85
N GLN A 2 -0.48 -12.96 -21.09
CA GLN A 2 -1.52 -13.36 -22.05
C GLN A 2 -0.87 -14.23 -23.14
N ASN A 3 -1.59 -15.24 -23.60
CA ASN A 3 -1.20 -16.00 -24.81
C ASN A 3 -1.51 -15.18 -26.08
N GLU A 4 -1.17 -15.71 -27.26
CA GLU A 4 -1.45 -15.05 -28.55
C GLU A 4 -2.96 -14.89 -28.83
N ALA A 5 -3.82 -15.69 -28.17
CA ALA A 5 -5.27 -15.58 -28.24
C ALA A 5 -5.86 -14.53 -27.26
N GLY A 6 -5.02 -13.85 -26.48
CA GLY A 6 -5.43 -12.82 -25.51
C GLY A 6 -5.93 -13.36 -24.17
N GLU A 7 -5.83 -14.67 -23.94
CA GLU A 7 -6.29 -15.31 -22.70
C GLU A 7 -5.22 -15.22 -21.61
N TYR A 8 -5.65 -14.96 -20.38
CA TYR A 8 -4.77 -14.96 -19.21
C TYR A 8 -4.37 -16.39 -18.85
N VAL A 9 -3.07 -16.70 -18.97
CA VAL A 9 -2.53 -18.04 -18.66
C VAL A 9 -1.96 -18.14 -17.23
N ASP A 10 -1.83 -17.02 -16.53
CA ASP A 10 -1.32 -17.00 -15.16
C ASP A 10 -2.40 -17.40 -14.14
N LEU A 11 -2.00 -18.17 -13.12
CA LEU A 11 -2.86 -18.58 -12.00
C LEU A 11 -3.40 -17.39 -11.20
N TYR A 12 -2.60 -16.34 -11.03
CA TYR A 12 -2.99 -15.10 -10.36
C TYR A 12 -2.03 -13.97 -10.70
N ILE A 13 -2.47 -12.73 -10.55
CA ILE A 13 -1.63 -11.54 -10.64
C ILE A 13 -1.23 -11.13 -9.21
N PRO A 14 0.07 -11.19 -8.85
CA PRO A 14 0.50 -10.90 -7.50
C PRO A 14 0.35 -9.43 -7.15
N ARG A 15 0.21 -9.14 -5.85
CA ARG A 15 0.22 -7.78 -5.32
C ARG A 15 1.60 -7.15 -5.50
N LYS A 16 1.63 -5.82 -5.61
CA LYS A 16 2.87 -5.03 -5.61
C LYS A 16 2.95 -4.21 -4.33
N CYS A 17 4.16 -4.03 -3.83
CA CYS A 17 4.43 -3.14 -2.72
C CYS A 17 4.19 -1.69 -3.16
N SER A 18 3.38 -0.95 -2.41
CA SER A 18 3.07 0.46 -2.66
C SER A 18 4.31 1.35 -2.59
N ALA A 19 5.30 0.98 -1.78
CA ALA A 19 6.51 1.79 -1.59
C ALA A 19 7.57 1.56 -2.68
N SER A 20 7.82 0.31 -3.08
CA SER A 20 8.92 -0.05 -4.00
C SER A 20 8.49 -0.59 -5.36
N ASN A 21 7.19 -0.78 -5.59
CA ASN A 21 6.64 -1.48 -6.75
C ASN A 21 7.14 -2.93 -6.94
N ARG A 22 7.87 -3.48 -5.97
CA ARG A 22 8.31 -4.88 -5.97
C ARG A 22 7.12 -5.81 -5.81
N ILE A 23 7.15 -6.94 -6.51
CA ILE A 23 6.16 -8.02 -6.35
C ILE A 23 6.22 -8.57 -4.92
N VAL A 24 5.05 -8.69 -4.28
CA VAL A 24 4.89 -9.39 -3.00
C VAL A 24 4.67 -10.87 -3.31
N ALA A 25 5.69 -11.69 -3.03
CA ALA A 25 5.63 -13.12 -3.28
C ALA A 25 4.63 -13.81 -2.34
N ALA A 26 4.04 -14.93 -2.79
CA ALA A 26 3.05 -15.67 -1.99
C ALA A 26 3.62 -16.21 -0.65
N LYS A 27 4.93 -16.48 -0.59
CA LYS A 27 5.63 -16.95 0.62
C LYS A 27 6.24 -15.82 1.45
N ASP A 28 6.02 -14.55 1.08
CA ASP A 28 6.46 -13.41 1.89
C ASP A 28 5.49 -13.18 3.07
N HIS A 29 5.66 -13.97 4.12
CA HIS A 29 4.88 -13.86 5.36
C HIS A 29 5.25 -12.64 6.20
N ALA A 30 6.34 -11.94 5.85
CA ALA A 30 6.70 -10.68 6.47
C ALA A 30 5.99 -9.50 5.79
N SER A 31 5.35 -9.66 4.64
CA SER A 31 4.56 -8.59 4.02
C SER A 31 3.30 -8.25 4.81
N VAL A 32 2.87 -6.99 4.76
CA VAL A 32 1.60 -6.54 5.38
C VAL A 32 0.77 -5.75 4.39
N GLN A 33 -0.52 -5.76 4.66
CA GLN A 33 -1.50 -4.90 4.03
C GLN A 33 -2.16 -4.08 5.13
N ILE A 34 -2.07 -2.75 5.03
CA ILE A 34 -2.59 -1.81 6.01
C ILE A 34 -3.75 -1.08 5.36
N ASN A 35 -4.91 -1.08 6.02
CA ASN A 35 -6.07 -0.32 5.59
C ASN A 35 -6.21 0.91 6.48
N VAL A 36 -6.18 2.09 5.87
CA VAL A 36 -6.42 3.37 6.52
C VAL A 36 -7.83 3.80 6.18
N GLY A 37 -8.69 3.85 7.19
CA GLY A 37 -10.10 4.22 7.01
C GLY A 37 -10.26 5.69 6.64
N GLU A 38 -11.11 5.96 5.66
CA GLU A 38 -11.49 7.32 5.30
C GLU A 38 -12.58 7.82 6.26
N VAL A 39 -12.47 9.08 6.65
CA VAL A 39 -13.42 9.75 7.55
C VAL A 39 -14.18 10.82 6.81
N ASP A 40 -15.47 10.94 7.09
CA ASP A 40 -16.27 12.05 6.58
C ASP A 40 -15.77 13.37 7.19
N PRO A 41 -15.41 14.39 6.38
CA PRO A 41 -14.93 15.67 6.86
C PRO A 41 -15.92 16.41 7.78
N THR A 42 -17.22 16.15 7.66
CA THR A 42 -18.25 16.87 8.43
C THR A 42 -18.52 16.23 9.77
N THR A 43 -18.72 14.91 9.78
CA THR A 43 -19.08 14.16 10.99
C THR A 43 -17.88 13.59 11.74
N GLY A 44 -16.73 13.47 11.08
CA GLY A 44 -15.53 12.82 11.61
C GLY A 44 -15.67 11.29 11.75
N LEU A 45 -16.77 10.72 11.26
CA LEU A 45 -17.04 9.29 11.37
C LEU A 45 -16.43 8.52 10.20
N TYR A 46 -16.09 7.26 10.45
CA TYR A 46 -15.64 6.33 9.42
C TYR A 46 -16.75 6.14 8.37
N ASN A 47 -16.42 6.33 7.09
CA ASN A 47 -17.39 6.31 5.99
C ASN A 47 -17.54 4.93 5.32
N GLY A 48 -16.82 3.90 5.78
CA GLY A 48 -16.84 2.56 5.18
C GLY A 48 -15.81 2.33 4.06
N SER A 49 -15.20 3.40 3.54
CA SER A 49 -14.12 3.37 2.56
C SER A 49 -12.76 3.35 3.24
N PHE A 50 -11.77 2.72 2.62
CA PHE A 50 -10.41 2.70 3.12
C PHE A 50 -9.41 2.74 1.99
N LYS A 51 -8.26 3.34 2.28
CA LYS A 51 -7.09 3.33 1.42
C LYS A 51 -6.12 2.26 1.89
N THR A 52 -5.65 1.45 0.96
CA THR A 52 -4.81 0.29 1.27
C THR A 52 -3.37 0.50 0.85
N TYR A 53 -2.43 0.23 1.77
CA TYR A 53 -1.00 0.19 1.50
C TYR A 53 -0.44 -1.22 1.68
N ALA A 54 0.30 -1.69 0.69
CA ALA A 54 1.02 -2.97 0.77
C ALA A 54 2.52 -2.71 0.98
N VAL A 55 3.07 -3.22 2.07
CA VAL A 55 4.51 -3.11 2.37
C VAL A 55 5.13 -4.52 2.32
N CYS A 56 6.16 -4.68 1.48
CA CYS A 56 6.85 -5.96 1.35
C CYS A 56 7.77 -6.24 2.55
N GLY A 57 8.05 -7.53 2.80
CA GLY A 57 8.90 -7.98 3.91
C GLY A 57 10.28 -7.31 3.96
N PRO A 58 11.00 -7.12 2.83
CA PRO A 58 12.29 -6.45 2.83
C PRO A 58 12.29 -5.03 3.40
N ILE A 59 11.30 -4.20 3.04
CA ILE A 59 11.20 -2.81 3.56
C ILE A 59 10.94 -2.82 5.06
N ARG A 60 10.05 -3.70 5.54
CA ARG A 60 9.80 -3.85 6.97
C ARG A 60 11.03 -4.32 7.73
N ARG A 61 11.80 -5.26 7.14
CA ARG A 61 13.02 -5.78 7.76
C ARG A 61 14.12 -4.72 7.88
N MET A 62 14.21 -3.79 6.93
CA MET A 62 15.19 -2.69 6.96
C MET A 62 14.82 -1.57 7.96
N GLY A 63 13.58 -1.53 8.45
CA GLY A 63 13.08 -0.44 9.30
C GLY A 63 12.52 0.76 8.52
N GLU A 64 12.64 0.75 7.19
CA GLU A 64 12.19 1.82 6.28
C GLU A 64 10.66 1.84 6.05
N SER A 65 9.91 0.99 6.75
CA SER A 65 8.46 0.90 6.58
C SER A 65 7.73 2.15 7.06
N ASP A 66 8.22 2.78 8.13
CA ASP A 66 7.60 3.98 8.70
C ASP A 66 7.68 5.16 7.72
N ASP A 67 8.90 5.52 7.31
CA ASP A 67 9.14 6.58 6.33
C ASP A 67 8.39 6.34 5.01
N SER A 68 8.41 5.08 4.53
CA SER A 68 7.68 4.70 3.32
C SER A 68 6.17 4.95 3.44
N ILE A 69 5.56 4.64 4.59
CA ILE A 69 4.12 4.88 4.81
C ILE A 69 3.86 6.38 4.94
N ASN A 70 4.69 7.12 5.67
CA ASN A 70 4.55 8.57 5.81
C ASN A 70 4.59 9.26 4.44
N ARG A 71 5.53 8.87 3.57
CA ARG A 71 5.62 9.39 2.20
C ARG A 71 4.37 9.08 1.38
N LEU A 72 3.84 7.85 1.47
CA LEU A 72 2.63 7.44 0.75
C LEU A 72 1.40 8.20 1.27
N ALA A 73 1.24 8.28 2.59
CA ALA A 73 0.13 8.97 3.24
C ALA A 73 0.15 10.49 2.98
N LEU A 74 1.33 11.11 2.88
CA LEU A 74 1.48 12.50 2.47
C LEU A 74 1.06 12.72 1.02
N ALA A 75 1.48 11.84 0.11
CA ALA A 75 1.08 11.89 -1.30
C ALA A 75 -0.44 11.73 -1.46
N ASP A 76 -1.03 10.89 -0.63
CA ASP A 76 -2.47 10.61 -0.62
C ASP A 76 -3.27 11.60 0.24
N SER A 77 -2.65 12.68 0.73
CA SER A 77 -3.29 13.73 1.54
C SER A 77 -3.97 13.22 2.82
N VAL A 78 -3.54 12.06 3.31
CA VAL A 78 -3.95 11.50 4.61
C VAL A 78 -3.21 12.20 5.75
N LEU A 79 -1.93 12.51 5.53
CA LEU A 79 -1.13 13.33 6.44
C LEU A 79 -1.16 14.80 6.03
N ALA A 80 -1.07 15.69 7.02
CA ALA A 80 -0.99 17.11 6.78
C ALA A 80 0.32 17.49 6.08
N LYS A 81 0.28 18.49 5.19
CA LYS A 81 1.43 18.91 4.36
C LYS A 81 2.64 19.41 5.16
N ASN A 82 2.41 19.82 6.39
CA ASN A 82 3.43 20.30 7.32
C ASN A 82 4.09 19.18 8.14
N PHE A 83 3.76 17.90 7.90
CA PHE A 83 4.29 16.78 8.68
C PHE A 83 5.84 16.71 8.69
N ASN A 84 6.49 17.12 7.60
CA ASN A 84 7.97 17.13 7.48
C ASN A 84 8.61 18.50 7.76
N GLN A 85 7.89 19.44 8.38
CA GLN A 85 8.43 20.78 8.72
C GLN A 85 9.06 20.76 10.12
N HIS A 86 10.25 20.16 10.21
CA HIS A 86 11.16 20.30 11.34
C HIS A 86 12.56 20.63 10.82
#